data_AF-A0A497CTD3-F1
#
_entry.id   AF-A0A497CTD3-F1
#
_cell.length_a   1.000
_cell.length_b   1.000
_cell.length_c   1.000
_cell.angle_alpha   90.00
_cell.angle_beta   90.00
_cell.angle_gamma   90.00
#
_symmetry.space_group_name_H-M   'P 1'
#
loop_
_entity.id
_entity.type
_entity.pdbx_description
1 polymer ?
#
loop_
_entity_poly.entity_id
_entity_poly.type
_entity_poly.pdbx_seq_one_letter_code
_entity_poly.pdbx_strand_id
1 'polypeptide(L)'
;MIKKLLLFVLLSVTVSLFAQKNSEYRPVTDDLMAYLNERSDKELVRINIRLKDQYDIQSLSGKLAVLDYAQKRELVVSELKTFSQNAQADLLNYLESKSYYSEAEIIHRFWIANVVSCMASESVIYELASRSDIARIDIDEERNLLINEPVSELVASDPVKGVDEITYNVNIVNAPAVWALGFTGEGVIVAVIDTGVNYNHEDLSDHMWEDP
;
A
#
# COMPACT_ATOMS: atom_id res chain seq x y z
N MET A 1 -55.44 -43.95 19.21
CA MET A 1 -54.24 -43.91 20.06
C MET A 1 -52.99 -43.82 19.19
N ILE A 2 -52.35 -42.65 19.22
CA ILE A 2 -50.91 -42.38 19.08
C ILE A 2 -50.20 -43.11 17.93
N LYS A 3 -50.15 -42.51 16.72
CA LYS A 3 -49.08 -42.78 15.72
C LYS A 3 -49.05 -41.86 14.48
N LYS A 4 -49.84 -40.77 14.40
CA LYS A 4 -49.85 -39.86 13.22
C LYS A 4 -49.45 -38.41 13.51
N LEU A 5 -48.84 -38.12 14.65
CA LEU A 5 -48.49 -36.75 15.07
C LEU A 5 -47.00 -36.59 15.39
N LEU A 6 -46.11 -37.08 14.53
CA LEU A 6 -44.66 -37.04 14.78
C LEU A 6 -43.82 -36.81 13.51
N LEU A 7 -44.41 -36.22 12.47
CA LEU A 7 -43.71 -35.93 11.22
C LEU A 7 -43.93 -34.49 10.70
N PHE A 8 -44.12 -33.54 11.62
CA PHE A 8 -44.20 -32.11 11.26
C PHE A 8 -43.37 -31.18 12.15
N VAL A 9 -42.63 -31.73 13.12
CA VAL A 9 -41.72 -30.96 14.00
C VAL A 9 -40.24 -31.18 13.64
N LEU A 10 -39.94 -32.09 12.72
CA LEU A 10 -38.56 -32.37 12.29
C LEU A 10 -38.14 -31.69 10.98
N LEU A 11 -38.96 -30.78 10.45
CA LEU A 11 -38.63 -30.01 9.23
C LEU A 11 -38.43 -28.51 9.48
N SER A 12 -38.74 -28.00 10.68
CA SER A 12 -38.50 -26.60 11.06
C SER A 12 -37.26 -26.40 11.95
N VAL A 13 -36.61 -27.48 12.41
CA VAL A 13 -35.41 -27.40 13.27
C VAL A 13 -34.11 -27.66 12.49
N THR A 14 -34.18 -28.19 11.27
CA THR A 14 -33.00 -28.49 10.45
C THR A 14 -32.58 -27.39 9.48
N VAL A 15 -33.37 -26.32 9.33
CA VAL A 15 -32.99 -25.14 8.52
C VAL A 15 -32.14 -24.14 9.33
N SER A 16 -32.08 -24.26 10.65
CA SER A 16 -31.40 -23.29 11.53
C SER A 16 -29.92 -23.58 11.83
N LEU A 17 -29.30 -24.58 11.19
CA LEU A 17 -27.88 -24.95 11.42
C LEU A 17 -26.96 -24.77 10.20
N PHE A 18 -27.50 -24.24 9.09
CA PHE A 18 -26.70 -23.65 8.01
C PHE A 18 -26.89 -22.13 7.97
N ALA A 19 -26.91 -21.48 9.15
CA ALA A 19 -26.32 -20.15 9.22
C ALA A 19 -24.81 -20.36 9.05
N GLN A 20 -24.40 -20.56 7.80
CA GLN A 20 -23.02 -20.47 7.39
C GLN A 20 -22.50 -19.21 8.06
N LYS A 21 -21.46 -19.36 8.88
CA LYS A 21 -20.72 -18.26 9.51
C LYS A 21 -20.00 -17.51 8.39
N ASN A 22 -20.77 -16.93 7.47
CA ASN A 22 -20.33 -15.92 6.54
C ASN A 22 -20.02 -14.77 7.47
N SER A 23 -18.73 -14.61 7.81
CA SER A 23 -18.25 -13.33 8.30
C SER A 23 -18.81 -12.30 7.33
N GLU A 24 -19.74 -11.48 7.80
CA GLU A 24 -20.29 -10.39 7.03
C GLU A 24 -19.09 -9.62 6.46
N TYR A 25 -18.94 -9.66 5.14
CA TYR A 25 -17.80 -9.03 4.50
C TYR A 25 -17.88 -7.53 4.78
N ARG A 26 -16.90 -7.02 5.51
CA ARG A 26 -16.79 -5.61 5.89
C ARG A 26 -15.55 -5.05 5.21
N PRO A 27 -15.71 -4.13 4.24
CA PRO A 27 -14.56 -3.53 3.58
C PRO A 27 -13.79 -2.60 4.54
N VAL A 28 -14.44 -1.98 5.53
CA VAL A 28 -13.77 -1.14 6.54
C VAL A 28 -12.99 -2.02 7.51
N THR A 29 -11.72 -1.70 7.72
CA THR A 29 -10.86 -2.46 8.65
C THR A 29 -11.08 -2.11 10.11
N ASP A 30 -10.67 -3.04 10.97
CA ASP A 30 -10.81 -2.90 12.43
C ASP A 30 -10.05 -1.67 12.95
N ASP A 31 -8.86 -1.38 12.42
CA ASP A 31 -8.07 -0.20 12.78
C ASP A 31 -8.80 1.11 12.44
N LEU A 32 -9.39 1.19 11.24
CA LEU A 32 -10.18 2.36 10.84
C LEU A 32 -11.46 2.48 11.69
N MET A 33 -12.13 1.37 11.98
CA MET A 33 -13.30 1.37 12.87
C MET A 33 -12.93 1.81 14.29
N ALA A 34 -11.80 1.34 14.84
CA ALA A 34 -11.31 1.75 16.15
C ALA A 34 -11.05 3.25 16.18
N TYR A 35 -10.32 3.76 15.18
CA TYR A 35 -10.04 5.18 15.04
C TYR A 35 -11.31 6.04 14.98
N LEU A 36 -12.30 5.64 14.16
CA LEU A 36 -13.57 6.36 14.04
C LEU A 36 -14.38 6.38 15.34
N ASN A 37 -14.27 5.34 16.16
CA ASN A 37 -14.96 5.27 17.46
C ASN A 37 -14.28 6.11 18.56
N GLU A 38 -12.96 6.28 18.49
CA GLU A 38 -12.18 6.96 19.53
C GLU A 38 -12.03 8.46 19.30
N ARG A 39 -12.07 8.91 18.04
CA ARG A 39 -11.95 10.33 17.70
C ARG A 39 -13.14 11.14 18.23
N SER A 40 -12.89 12.40 18.56
CA SER A 40 -13.92 13.34 19.04
C SER A 40 -14.23 14.47 18.07
N ASP A 41 -13.34 14.72 17.11
CA ASP A 41 -13.52 15.69 16.05
C ASP A 41 -14.30 15.09 14.87
N LYS A 42 -14.84 15.96 14.01
CA LYS A 42 -15.58 15.59 12.80
C LYS A 42 -14.80 15.94 11.53
N GLU A 43 -13.48 16.02 11.62
CA GLU A 43 -12.64 16.34 10.46
C GLU A 43 -12.65 15.20 9.45
N LEU A 44 -12.15 15.45 8.25
CA LEU A 44 -11.98 14.40 7.27
C LEU A 44 -10.87 13.44 7.71
N VAL A 45 -11.06 12.15 7.48
CA VAL A 45 -10.08 11.11 7.77
C VAL A 45 -9.37 10.75 6.49
N ARG A 46 -8.05 10.65 6.56
CA ARG A 46 -7.24 10.15 5.46
C ARG A 46 -7.40 8.63 5.37
N ILE A 47 -7.86 8.14 4.23
CA ILE A 47 -8.14 6.72 4.01
C ILE A 47 -7.55 6.22 2.69
N ASN A 48 -7.29 4.92 2.63
CA ASN A 48 -6.92 4.20 1.43
C ASN A 48 -8.05 3.24 1.04
N ILE A 49 -8.58 3.40 -0.17
CA ILE A 49 -9.67 2.59 -0.73
C ILE A 49 -9.09 1.65 -1.77
N ARG A 50 -9.05 0.35 -1.47
CA ARG A 50 -8.64 -0.69 -2.43
C ARG A 50 -9.88 -1.25 -3.12
N LEU A 51 -9.87 -1.30 -4.45
CA LEU A 51 -10.96 -1.91 -5.23
C LEU A 51 -10.78 -3.43 -5.33
N LYS A 52 -11.90 -4.16 -5.49
CA LYS A 52 -11.93 -5.62 -5.67
C LYS A 52 -11.25 -6.05 -6.95
N ASP A 53 -11.50 -5.31 -8.02
CA ASP A 53 -10.87 -5.58 -9.31
C ASP A 53 -9.38 -5.29 -9.21
N GLN A 54 -8.57 -6.28 -9.59
CA GLN A 54 -7.12 -6.20 -9.59
C GLN A 54 -6.64 -6.71 -10.95
N TYR A 55 -5.61 -6.07 -11.50
CA TYR A 55 -5.10 -6.46 -12.81
C TYR A 55 -4.52 -7.88 -12.76
N ASP A 56 -4.95 -8.75 -13.67
CA ASP A 56 -4.36 -10.08 -13.82
C ASP A 56 -3.05 -9.97 -14.61
N ILE A 57 -1.93 -9.86 -13.88
CA ILE A 57 -0.60 -9.77 -14.50
C ILE A 57 -0.23 -11.02 -15.31
N GLN A 58 -0.80 -12.18 -14.99
CA GLN A 58 -0.49 -13.43 -15.69
C GLN A 58 -1.00 -13.39 -17.14
N SER A 59 -2.04 -12.60 -17.40
CA SER A 59 -2.56 -12.37 -18.76
C SER A 59 -1.52 -11.73 -19.71
N LEU A 60 -0.49 -11.07 -19.18
CA LEU A 60 0.58 -10.46 -19.98
C LEU A 60 1.76 -11.39 -20.24
N SER A 61 1.86 -12.54 -19.57
CA SER A 61 3.02 -13.44 -19.62
C SER A 61 3.50 -13.75 -21.05
N GLY A 62 2.59 -14.13 -21.95
CA GLY A 62 2.91 -14.44 -23.34
C GLY A 62 3.43 -13.24 -24.14
N LYS A 63 2.86 -12.04 -23.92
CA LYS A 63 3.32 -10.80 -24.56
C LYS A 63 4.70 -10.40 -24.04
N LEU A 64 4.91 -10.52 -22.73
CA LEU A 64 6.16 -10.11 -22.08
C LEU A 64 7.34 -11.02 -22.45
N ALA A 65 7.10 -12.30 -22.75
CA ALA A 65 8.17 -13.27 -23.01
C ALA A 65 9.11 -12.88 -24.17
N VAL A 66 8.62 -12.13 -25.16
CA VAL A 66 9.36 -11.77 -26.38
C VAL A 66 9.93 -10.35 -26.37
N LEU A 67 9.67 -9.57 -25.31
CA LEU A 67 10.05 -8.17 -25.22
C LEU A 67 11.35 -7.98 -24.41
N ASP A 68 12.09 -6.92 -24.74
CA ASP A 68 13.20 -6.47 -23.90
C ASP A 68 12.69 -5.78 -22.61
N TYR A 69 13.60 -5.40 -21.71
CA TYR A 69 13.23 -4.80 -20.42
C TYR A 69 12.51 -3.45 -20.55
N ALA A 70 12.91 -2.61 -21.50
CA ALA A 70 12.30 -1.30 -21.69
C ALA A 70 10.86 -1.44 -22.20
N GLN A 71 10.67 -2.29 -23.21
CA GLN A 71 9.37 -2.61 -23.78
C GLN A 71 8.44 -3.30 -22.76
N LYS A 72 8.97 -4.20 -21.93
CA LYS A 72 8.22 -4.80 -20.81
C LYS A 72 7.71 -3.74 -19.84
N ARG A 73 8.59 -2.82 -19.41
CA ARG A 73 8.24 -1.73 -18.49
C ARG A 73 7.15 -0.85 -19.08
N GLU A 74 7.32 -0.42 -20.32
CA GLU A 74 6.33 0.41 -21.02
C GLU A 74 4.96 -0.27 -21.12
N LEU A 75 4.93 -1.53 -21.56
CA LEU A 75 3.69 -2.30 -21.69
C LEU A 75 2.98 -2.46 -20.34
N VAL A 76 3.70 -2.88 -19.29
CA VAL A 76 3.13 -3.07 -17.95
C VAL A 76 2.60 -1.75 -17.39
N VAL A 77 3.37 -0.66 -17.49
CA VAL A 77 2.93 0.66 -17.01
C VAL A 77 1.67 1.12 -17.75
N SER A 78 1.63 0.96 -19.07
CA SER A 78 0.47 1.33 -19.89
C SER A 78 -0.78 0.53 -19.50
N GLU A 79 -0.67 -0.80 -19.45
CA GLU A 79 -1.77 -1.71 -19.16
C GLU A 79 -2.37 -1.48 -17.76
N LEU A 80 -1.53 -1.36 -16.73
CA LEU A 80 -2.01 -1.16 -15.35
C LEU A 80 -2.62 0.24 -15.16
N LYS A 81 -2.09 1.27 -15.84
CA LYS A 81 -2.68 2.62 -15.84
C LYS A 81 -4.05 2.62 -16.52
N THR A 82 -4.17 2.05 -17.71
CA THR A 82 -5.45 1.98 -18.43
C THR A 82 -6.49 1.18 -17.63
N PHE A 83 -6.09 0.04 -17.07
CA PHE A 83 -6.97 -0.75 -16.21
C PHE A 83 -7.48 0.05 -15.02
N SER A 84 -6.57 0.65 -14.23
CA SER A 84 -6.95 1.37 -13.02
C SER A 84 -7.76 2.62 -13.32
N GLN A 85 -7.47 3.33 -14.41
CA GLN A 85 -8.29 4.48 -14.86
C GLN A 85 -9.75 4.07 -15.08
N ASN A 86 -9.98 2.93 -15.74
CA ASN A 86 -11.32 2.43 -15.98
C ASN A 86 -11.97 1.91 -14.69
N ALA A 87 -11.25 1.09 -13.93
CA ALA A 87 -11.77 0.49 -12.69
C ALA A 87 -12.11 1.53 -11.62
N GLN A 88 -11.37 2.64 -11.56
CA GLN A 88 -11.57 3.69 -10.56
C GLN A 88 -12.61 4.73 -10.99
N ALA A 89 -13.05 4.77 -12.25
CA ALA A 89 -13.86 5.86 -12.80
C ALA A 89 -15.12 6.16 -11.98
N ASP A 90 -15.91 5.13 -11.65
CA ASP A 90 -17.15 5.30 -10.89
C ASP A 90 -16.91 5.72 -9.43
N LEU A 91 -15.81 5.26 -8.82
CA LEU A 91 -15.41 5.70 -7.49
C LEU A 91 -14.96 7.16 -7.50
N LEU A 92 -14.16 7.55 -8.49
CA LEU A 92 -13.66 8.92 -8.63
C LEU A 92 -14.82 9.91 -8.85
N ASN A 93 -15.75 9.59 -9.74
CA ASN A 93 -16.96 10.41 -9.97
C ASN A 93 -17.76 10.59 -8.67
N TYR A 94 -17.91 9.53 -7.88
CA TYR A 94 -18.58 9.60 -6.58
C TYR A 94 -17.81 10.51 -5.60
N LEU A 95 -16.51 10.32 -5.44
CA LEU A 95 -15.68 11.14 -4.54
C LEU A 95 -15.64 12.61 -4.97
N GLU A 96 -15.58 12.90 -6.27
CA GLU A 96 -15.66 14.27 -6.81
C GLU A 96 -17.00 14.94 -6.47
N SER A 97 -18.11 14.18 -6.52
CA SER A 97 -19.42 14.70 -6.10
C SER A 97 -19.48 15.06 -4.62
N LYS A 98 -18.78 14.31 -3.77
CA LYS A 98 -18.66 14.59 -2.32
C LYS A 98 -17.70 15.75 -2.04
N SER A 99 -16.70 15.93 -2.89
CA SER A 99 -15.78 17.06 -2.80
C SER A 99 -16.48 18.41 -2.98
N TYR A 100 -17.51 18.48 -3.82
CA TYR A 100 -18.35 19.68 -3.95
C TYR A 100 -18.98 20.14 -2.62
N TYR A 101 -19.26 19.19 -1.72
CA TYR A 101 -19.81 19.44 -0.38
C TYR A 101 -18.74 19.49 0.72
N SER A 102 -17.45 19.49 0.36
CA SER A 102 -16.31 19.42 1.30
C SER A 102 -16.34 18.17 2.20
N GLU A 103 -16.94 17.08 1.73
CA GLU A 103 -17.01 15.81 2.47
C GLU A 103 -15.92 14.80 2.03
N ALA A 104 -15.22 15.08 0.94
CA ALA A 104 -14.10 14.27 0.47
C ALA A 104 -13.09 15.08 -0.35
N GLU A 105 -11.83 14.65 -0.37
CA GLU A 105 -10.78 15.21 -1.22
C GLU A 105 -9.87 14.09 -1.70
N ILE A 106 -9.72 13.93 -3.02
CA ILE A 106 -8.84 12.91 -3.58
C ILE A 106 -7.39 13.38 -3.45
N ILE A 107 -6.56 12.57 -2.80
CA ILE A 107 -5.13 12.84 -2.61
C ILE A 107 -4.32 12.16 -3.72
N HIS A 108 -4.47 10.84 -3.87
CA HIS A 108 -3.69 10.05 -4.82
C HIS A 108 -4.50 8.94 -5.51
N ARG A 109 -4.11 8.64 -6.76
CA ARG A 109 -4.67 7.57 -7.59
C ARG A 109 -3.56 6.57 -7.91
N PHE A 110 -3.50 5.46 -7.19
CA PHE A 110 -2.49 4.43 -7.37
C PHE A 110 -2.96 3.39 -8.39
N TRP A 111 -2.17 3.21 -9.44
CA TRP A 111 -2.52 2.36 -10.58
C TRP A 111 -1.94 0.93 -10.50
N ILE A 112 -0.94 0.69 -9.64
CA ILE A 112 -0.37 -0.66 -9.48
C ILE A 112 -1.30 -1.56 -8.67
N ALA A 113 -1.75 -1.08 -7.50
CA ALA A 113 -2.57 -1.85 -6.56
C ALA A 113 -4.08 -1.60 -6.70
N ASN A 114 -4.48 -0.77 -7.67
CA ASN A 114 -5.83 -0.24 -7.84
C ASN A 114 -6.40 0.32 -6.52
N VAL A 115 -5.72 1.36 -6.02
CA VAL A 115 -6.04 2.04 -4.75
C VAL A 115 -6.26 3.53 -4.99
N VAL A 116 -7.25 4.11 -4.34
CA VAL A 116 -7.47 5.56 -4.27
C VAL A 116 -7.26 6.01 -2.82
N SER A 117 -6.39 7.00 -2.62
CA SER A 117 -6.22 7.66 -1.31
C SER A 117 -6.98 8.98 -1.31
N CYS A 118 -7.77 9.22 -0.27
CA CYS A 118 -8.57 10.43 -0.13
C CYS A 118 -8.75 10.82 1.33
N MET A 119 -9.01 12.09 1.57
CA MET A 119 -9.72 12.54 2.76
C MET A 119 -11.22 12.24 2.59
N ALA A 120 -11.88 11.76 3.64
CA ALA A 120 -13.32 11.50 3.63
C ALA A 120 -13.96 11.73 5.00
N SER A 121 -15.19 12.26 5.01
CA SER A 121 -16.00 12.33 6.22
C SER A 121 -16.45 10.93 6.65
N GLU A 122 -16.81 10.79 7.93
CA GLU A 122 -17.30 9.50 8.45
C GLU A 122 -18.55 9.01 7.69
N SER A 123 -19.47 9.91 7.32
CA SER A 123 -20.64 9.56 6.49
C SER A 123 -20.24 9.00 5.14
N VAL A 124 -19.28 9.62 4.46
CA VAL A 124 -18.75 9.16 3.17
C VAL A 124 -18.08 7.79 3.31
N ILE A 125 -17.36 7.53 4.40
CA ILE A 125 -16.74 6.22 4.67
C ILE A 125 -17.80 5.13 4.79
N TYR A 126 -18.92 5.37 5.48
CA TYR A 126 -20.02 4.39 5.57
C TYR A 126 -20.74 4.17 4.23
N GLU A 127 -20.92 5.23 3.43
CA GLU A 127 -21.46 5.12 2.07
C GLU A 127 -20.53 4.28 1.18
N LEU A 128 -19.21 4.53 1.24
CA LEU A 128 -18.19 3.75 0.53
C LEU A 128 -18.22 2.28 0.97
N ALA A 129 -18.36 2.02 2.26
CA ALA A 129 -18.43 0.66 2.81
C ALA A 129 -19.61 -0.16 2.26
N SER A 130 -20.65 0.51 1.76
CA SER A 130 -21.82 -0.12 1.15
C SER A 130 -21.63 -0.47 -0.33
N ARG A 131 -20.52 -0.04 -0.96
CA ARG A 131 -20.25 -0.33 -2.37
C ARG A 131 -19.76 -1.76 -2.57
N SER A 132 -20.29 -2.42 -3.59
CA SER A 132 -19.95 -3.82 -3.89
C SER A 132 -18.58 -4.00 -4.54
N ASP A 133 -17.98 -2.95 -5.10
CA ASP A 133 -16.72 -2.94 -5.84
C ASP A 133 -15.48 -2.64 -4.95
N ILE A 134 -15.69 -2.30 -3.68
CA ILE A 134 -14.59 -2.01 -2.74
C ILE A 134 -14.14 -3.27 -2.00
N ALA A 135 -12.84 -3.55 -2.07
CA ALA A 135 -12.16 -4.65 -1.39
C ALA A 135 -11.89 -4.33 0.08
N ARG A 136 -11.42 -3.12 0.33
CA ARG A 136 -10.90 -2.73 1.63
C ARG A 136 -10.83 -1.21 1.75
N ILE A 137 -11.13 -0.69 2.93
CA ILE A 137 -10.96 0.71 3.31
C ILE A 137 -10.13 0.71 4.59
N ASP A 138 -8.94 1.30 4.51
CA ASP A 138 -7.99 1.41 5.59
C ASP A 138 -7.79 2.87 5.97
N ILE A 139 -7.44 3.11 7.24
CA ILE A 139 -6.89 4.39 7.66
C ILE A 139 -5.49 4.57 7.06
N ASP A 140 -5.20 5.78 6.58
CA ASP A 140 -3.86 6.18 6.14
C ASP A 140 -3.22 7.00 7.28
N GLU A 141 -2.65 6.28 8.24
CA GLU A 141 -2.05 6.87 9.44
C GLU A 141 -0.54 7.07 9.30
N GLU A 142 -0.04 8.14 9.91
CA GLU A 142 1.39 8.34 10.07
C GLU A 142 1.94 7.36 11.12
N ARG A 143 3.00 6.64 10.77
CA ARG A 143 3.66 5.70 11.69
C ARG A 143 5.12 6.07 11.87
N ASN A 144 5.54 6.13 13.13
CA ASN A 144 6.96 6.15 13.47
C ASN A 144 7.53 4.74 13.28
N LEU A 145 8.23 4.51 12.18
CA LEU A 145 8.78 3.19 11.82
C LEU A 145 10.04 2.82 12.62
N LEU A 146 10.79 3.83 13.07
CA LEU A 146 11.98 3.66 13.88
C LEU A 146 11.68 4.10 15.31
N ILE A 147 12.06 3.27 16.27
CA ILE A 147 12.18 3.72 17.65
C ILE A 147 13.37 4.68 17.66
N ASN A 148 13.10 5.97 17.84
CA ASN A 148 14.15 6.95 18.13
C ASN A 148 14.70 6.65 19.52
N GLU A 149 15.47 5.57 19.68
CA GLU A 149 16.32 5.46 20.84
C GLU A 149 17.33 6.60 20.76
N PRO A 150 17.51 7.37 21.84
CA PRO A 150 18.56 8.37 21.87
C PRO A 150 19.85 7.63 21.51
N VAL A 151 20.53 8.08 20.44
CA VAL A 151 21.87 7.62 20.13
C VAL A 151 22.64 7.81 21.42
N SER A 152 22.99 6.71 22.09
CA SER A 152 23.93 6.78 23.19
C SER A 152 25.13 7.51 22.60
N GLU A 153 25.50 8.64 23.18
CA GLU A 153 26.76 9.34 22.89
C GLU A 153 27.91 8.40 23.30
N LEU A 154 28.04 7.29 22.58
CA LEU A 154 29.29 6.58 22.47
C LEU A 154 30.18 7.61 21.81
N VAL A 155 31.10 8.12 22.62
CA VAL A 155 32.17 9.05 22.29
C VAL A 155 33.05 8.38 21.24
N ALA A 156 32.54 8.25 20.01
CA ALA A 156 33.37 8.00 18.86
C ALA A 156 34.21 9.27 18.70
N SER A 157 35.52 9.12 18.73
CA SER A 157 36.43 10.18 18.33
C SER A 157 35.92 10.78 17.02
N ASP A 158 35.81 12.12 16.95
CA ASP A 158 35.39 12.81 15.73
C ASP A 158 36.15 12.20 14.54
N PRO A 159 35.45 11.64 13.54
CA PRO A 159 36.13 11.14 12.36
C PRO A 159 36.95 12.27 11.76
N VAL A 160 38.18 11.96 11.35
CA VAL A 160 39.04 12.93 10.70
C VAL A 160 38.37 13.31 9.38
N LYS A 161 37.85 14.53 9.30
CA LYS A 161 37.17 15.01 8.09
C LYS A 161 38.12 14.99 6.89
N GLY A 162 37.63 14.49 5.75
CA GLY A 162 38.39 14.44 4.50
C GLY A 162 39.37 13.27 4.38
N VAL A 163 39.18 12.20 5.17
CA VAL A 163 39.91 10.93 5.00
C VAL A 163 38.95 9.87 4.50
N ASP A 164 39.27 9.28 3.34
CA ASP A 164 38.57 8.11 2.85
C ASP A 164 38.84 6.92 3.77
N GLU A 165 37.80 6.42 4.44
CA GLU A 165 37.88 5.27 5.33
C GLU A 165 36.81 4.23 4.98
N ILE A 166 37.21 2.96 4.89
CA ILE A 166 36.27 1.85 4.82
C ILE A 166 35.80 1.54 6.24
N THR A 167 34.54 1.84 6.52
CA THR A 167 33.96 1.66 7.86
C THR A 167 33.91 0.19 8.28
N TYR A 168 33.88 -0.06 9.60
CA TYR A 168 33.85 -1.40 10.17
C TYR A 168 32.72 -2.28 9.60
N ASN A 169 31.51 -1.74 9.47
CA ASN A 169 30.35 -2.48 8.94
C ASN A 169 30.52 -2.90 7.47
N VAL A 170 31.25 -2.12 6.68
CA VAL A 170 31.57 -2.45 5.28
C VAL A 170 32.64 -3.55 5.22
N ASN A 171 33.63 -3.50 6.10
CA ASN A 171 34.67 -4.53 6.18
C ASN A 171 34.11 -5.90 6.59
N ILE A 172 33.23 -5.97 7.59
CA ILE A 172 32.74 -7.27 8.09
C ILE A 172 31.84 -8.01 7.10
N VAL A 173 31.18 -7.30 6.18
CA VAL A 173 30.42 -7.93 5.08
C VAL A 173 31.32 -8.27 3.87
N ASN A 174 32.64 -8.04 3.99
CA ASN A 174 33.65 -8.33 2.99
C ASN A 174 33.41 -7.63 1.62
N ALA A 175 32.78 -6.45 1.64
CA ALA A 175 32.55 -5.65 0.43
C ALA A 175 33.85 -5.28 -0.32
N PRO A 176 34.97 -4.92 0.35
CA PRO A 176 36.19 -4.54 -0.36
C PRO A 176 36.78 -5.64 -1.25
N ALA A 177 36.65 -6.91 -0.84
CA ALA A 177 37.12 -8.03 -1.65
C ALA A 177 36.31 -8.17 -2.95
N VAL A 178 35.02 -7.83 -2.94
CA VAL A 178 34.13 -7.87 -4.11
C VAL A 178 34.39 -6.67 -5.03
N TRP A 179 34.65 -5.50 -4.47
CA TRP A 179 35.10 -4.32 -5.24
C TRP A 179 36.44 -4.58 -5.94
N ALA A 180 37.39 -5.26 -5.26
CA ALA A 180 38.68 -5.65 -5.86
C ALA A 180 38.54 -6.64 -7.04
N LEU A 181 37.41 -7.35 -7.13
CA LEU A 181 37.07 -8.19 -8.28
C LEU A 181 36.37 -7.40 -9.41
N GLY A 182 36.16 -6.09 -9.23
CA GLY A 182 35.52 -5.20 -10.21
C GLY A 182 34.00 -5.07 -10.06
N PHE A 183 33.39 -5.66 -9.04
CA PHE A 183 31.94 -5.57 -8.83
C PHE A 183 31.60 -4.41 -7.91
N THR A 184 31.29 -3.24 -8.48
CA THR A 184 31.02 -2.00 -7.74
C THR A 184 29.53 -1.67 -7.60
N GLY A 185 28.66 -2.35 -8.36
CA GLY A 185 27.24 -1.99 -8.48
C GLY A 185 26.93 -1.04 -9.64
N GLU A 186 27.92 -0.73 -10.49
CA GLU A 186 27.72 0.07 -11.69
C GLU A 186 26.57 -0.48 -12.56
N GLY A 187 25.68 0.41 -13.00
CA GLY A 187 24.49 0.07 -13.78
C GLY A 187 23.30 -0.49 -12.98
N VAL A 188 23.43 -0.62 -11.65
CA VAL A 188 22.34 -1.01 -10.76
C VAL A 188 21.76 0.21 -10.05
N ILE A 189 20.43 0.34 -10.05
CA ILE A 189 19.71 1.39 -9.34
C ILE A 189 19.13 0.81 -8.05
N VAL A 190 19.36 1.48 -6.92
CA VAL A 190 18.81 1.12 -5.61
C VAL A 190 17.85 2.22 -5.17
N ALA A 191 16.59 1.88 -4.95
CA ALA A 191 15.59 2.79 -4.40
C ALA A 191 15.56 2.68 -2.87
N VAL A 192 15.76 3.82 -2.18
CA VAL A 192 15.72 3.91 -0.72
C VAL A 192 14.51 4.74 -0.31
N ILE A 193 13.57 4.12 0.42
CA ILE A 193 12.38 4.81 0.96
C ILE A 193 12.72 5.23 2.38
N ASP A 194 13.05 6.50 2.56
CA ASP A 194 13.46 7.09 3.84
C ASP A 194 13.02 8.57 3.88
N THR A 195 13.52 9.34 4.83
CA THR A 195 13.31 10.77 5.05
C THR A 195 13.90 11.69 3.95
N GLY A 196 14.69 11.13 3.03
CA GLY A 196 15.34 11.85 1.94
C GLY A 196 16.87 11.69 1.99
N VAL A 197 17.57 12.46 1.16
CA VAL A 197 19.05 12.46 1.08
C VAL A 197 19.56 13.87 0.82
N ASN A 198 20.70 14.22 1.41
CA ASN A 198 21.44 15.41 1.00
C ASN A 198 22.16 15.11 -0.32
N TYR A 199 21.49 15.38 -1.44
CA TYR A 199 22.02 15.11 -2.78
C TYR A 199 23.23 15.99 -3.16
N ASN A 200 23.53 17.05 -2.39
CA ASN A 200 24.74 17.87 -2.56
C ASN A 200 25.92 17.41 -1.71
N HIS A 201 25.79 16.29 -0.98
CA HIS A 201 26.88 15.75 -0.17
C HIS A 201 28.02 15.26 -1.08
N GLU A 202 29.26 15.63 -0.75
CA GLU A 202 30.44 15.32 -1.59
C GLU A 202 30.55 13.81 -1.88
N ASP A 203 30.40 12.95 -0.86
CA ASP A 203 30.45 11.48 -1.02
C ASP A 203 29.21 10.81 -1.67
N LEU A 204 28.13 11.56 -1.96
CA LEU A 204 26.88 10.99 -2.48
C LEU A 204 26.45 11.59 -3.82
N SER A 205 26.87 12.82 -4.11
CA SER A 205 26.34 13.61 -5.22
C SER A 205 26.53 12.96 -6.60
N ASP A 206 27.58 12.17 -6.77
CA ASP A 206 27.89 11.41 -7.99
C ASP A 206 27.20 10.03 -8.05
N HIS A 207 26.45 9.65 -7.01
CA HIS A 207 25.70 8.38 -6.90
C HIS A 207 24.18 8.60 -6.92
N MET A 208 23.72 9.83 -7.18
CA MET A 208 22.29 10.13 -7.31
C MET A 208 21.77 9.75 -8.70
N TRP A 209 20.66 9.03 -8.72
CA TRP A 209 19.97 8.71 -9.96
C TRP A 209 18.95 9.80 -10.30
N GLU A 210 18.97 10.26 -11.55
CA GLU A 210 17.97 11.17 -12.11
C GLU A 210 17.08 10.39 -13.10
N ASP A 211 15.76 10.57 -12.99
CA ASP A 211 14.81 9.99 -13.95
C ASP A 211 15.03 10.67 -15.32
N PRO A 212 15.34 9.90 -16.37
CA PRO A 212 15.67 10.43 -17.69
C PRO A 212 14.49 11.01 -18.47
#